data_AF-A0A5N1JR94-F1
#
_entry.id   AF-A0A5N1JR94-F1
#
_cell.length_a   1.000
_cell.length_b   1.000
_cell.length_c   1.000
_cell.angle_alpha   90.00
_cell.angle_beta   90.00
_cell.angle_gamma   90.00
#
_symmetry.space_group_name_H-M   'P 1'
#
loop_
_entity.id
_entity.type
_entity.pdbx_description
1 polymer ?
#
loop_
_entity_poly.entity_id
_entity_poly.type
_entity_poly.pdbx_seq_one_letter_code
_entity_poly.pdbx_strand_id
1 'polypeptide(L)'
;MISRSFLVGIAVGIAMGIYIASSLNTKPYVHNDEQTVARVAKQSDDAIWPDDETARTELFRLLNWNYAEYGRSSKVSVLRCIPIKEQTVACQLSASLSWQNEPKAIEAVFELAANDWRLVAVKSR
;
A
#
# COMPACT_ATOMS: atom_id res chain seq x y z
N MET A 1 35.49 -4.52 33.38
CA MET A 1 34.69 -5.59 34.00
C MET A 1 33.38 -5.71 33.24
N ILE A 2 33.35 -6.60 32.25
CA ILE A 2 32.14 -6.91 31.47
C ILE A 2 31.36 -7.95 32.28
N SER A 3 30.22 -7.53 32.81
CA SER A 3 29.40 -8.32 33.73
C SER A 3 28.85 -9.56 33.04
N ARG A 4 29.10 -10.72 33.63
CA ARG A 4 28.69 -12.06 33.18
C ARG A 4 27.16 -12.24 33.08
N SER A 5 26.36 -11.26 33.47
CA SER A 5 24.90 -11.36 33.53
C SER A 5 24.17 -10.99 32.23
N PHE A 6 24.82 -10.31 31.27
CA PHE A 6 24.14 -9.82 30.07
C PHE A 6 23.94 -10.90 28.99
N LEU A 7 24.81 -11.91 28.95
CA LEU A 7 24.76 -12.97 27.93
C LEU A 7 23.71 -14.04 28.21
N VAL A 8 23.21 -14.15 29.44
CA VAL A 8 22.18 -15.13 29.81
C VAL A 8 20.80 -14.75 29.25
N GLY A 9 20.51 -13.44 29.11
CA GLY A 9 19.23 -12.96 28.58
C GLY A 9 19.01 -13.27 27.09
N ILE A 10 20.07 -13.31 26.29
CA ILE A 10 19.98 -13.53 24.83
C ILE A 10 19.71 -15.01 24.50
N ALA A 11 20.17 -15.94 25.34
CA ALA A 11 19.97 -17.38 25.11
C ALA A 11 18.53 -17.85 25.41
N VAL A 12 17.82 -17.22 26.35
CA VAL A 12 16.45 -17.63 26.71
C VAL A 12 15.39 -17.11 25.72
N GLY A 13 15.62 -15.96 25.07
CA GLY A 13 14.67 -15.38 24.11
C GLY A 13 14.50 -16.20 22.82
N ILE A 14 15.56 -16.89 22.36
CA ILE A 14 15.54 -17.64 21.09
C ILE A 14 14.79 -18.99 21.25
N ALA A 15 14.77 -19.58 22.45
CA ALA A 15 14.07 -20.86 22.68
C ALA A 15 12.54 -20.71 22.75
N MET A 16 12.02 -19.57 23.22
CA MET A 16 10.56 -19.36 23.34
C MET A 16 9.90 -18.98 22.00
N GLY A 17 10.64 -18.40 21.05
CA GLY A 17 10.10 -17.97 19.75
C GLY A 17 9.80 -19.11 18.76
N ILE A 18 10.35 -20.31 18.99
CA ILE A 18 10.18 -21.46 18.09
C ILE A 18 9.01 -22.35 18.55
N TYR A 19 8.54 -22.24 19.80
CA TYR A 19 7.54 -23.17 20.35
C TYR A 19 6.08 -22.79 20.08
N ILE A 20 5.80 -21.60 19.54
CA ILE A 20 4.43 -21.18 19.17
C ILE A 20 4.12 -21.42 17.68
N ALA A 21 5.08 -21.88 16.88
CA ALA A 21 4.89 -22.13 15.45
C ALA A 21 4.23 -23.49 15.13
N SER A 22 4.11 -24.40 16.11
CA SER A 22 3.77 -25.81 15.84
C SER A 22 2.33 -26.22 16.14
N SER A 23 1.45 -25.31 16.58
CA SER A 23 0.06 -25.64 16.93
C SER A 23 -1.03 -25.13 15.98
N LEU A 24 -0.67 -24.66 14.79
CA LEU A 24 -1.63 -24.29 13.73
C LEU A 24 -1.60 -25.29 12.56
N ASN A 25 -1.34 -26.57 12.84
CA ASN A 25 -1.46 -27.64 11.84
C ASN A 25 -2.90 -28.18 11.78
N THR A 26 -3.87 -27.27 11.74
CA THR A 26 -5.26 -27.58 11.42
C THR A 26 -5.36 -27.56 9.90
N LYS A 27 -5.41 -28.75 9.29
CA LYS A 27 -5.75 -28.91 7.87
C LYS A 27 -7.04 -28.11 7.59
N PRO A 28 -7.03 -27.11 6.70
CA PRO A 28 -8.29 -26.58 6.20
C PRO A 28 -8.84 -27.63 5.24
N TYR A 29 -9.95 -28.22 5.65
CA TYR A 29 -10.88 -28.89 4.77
C TYR A 29 -11.30 -27.89 3.69
N VAL A 30 -10.74 -28.05 2.49
CA VAL A 30 -11.12 -27.26 1.31
C VAL A 30 -12.49 -27.77 0.86
N HIS A 31 -13.54 -27.20 1.45
CA HIS A 31 -14.85 -27.21 0.85
C HIS A 31 -14.78 -26.26 -0.35
N ASN A 32 -15.07 -26.80 -1.53
CA ASN A 32 -15.29 -26.03 -2.74
C ASN A 32 -16.47 -25.10 -2.51
N ASP A 33 -16.20 -23.82 -2.30
CA ASP A 33 -17.17 -22.79 -2.63
C ASP A 33 -16.45 -21.67 -3.35
N GLU A 34 -16.87 -21.55 -4.61
CA GLU A 34 -16.89 -20.34 -5.41
C GLU A 34 -15.56 -19.60 -5.49
N GLN A 35 -14.88 -19.87 -6.61
CA GLN A 35 -13.98 -18.95 -7.29
C GLN A 35 -14.51 -17.52 -7.10
N THR A 36 -14.03 -16.83 -6.06
CA THR A 36 -14.29 -15.42 -5.85
C THR A 36 -13.40 -14.72 -6.85
N VAL A 37 -13.76 -14.85 -8.13
CA VAL A 37 -13.33 -13.94 -9.17
C VAL A 37 -13.78 -12.61 -8.62
N ALA A 38 -12.82 -11.84 -8.08
CA ALA A 38 -13.03 -10.45 -7.78
C ALA A 38 -13.58 -9.87 -9.07
N ARG A 39 -14.91 -9.73 -9.14
CA ARG A 39 -15.57 -9.03 -10.23
C ARG A 39 -14.86 -7.69 -10.19
N VAL A 40 -14.10 -7.40 -11.23
CA VAL A 40 -13.62 -6.06 -11.51
C VAL A 40 -14.89 -5.25 -11.50
N ALA A 41 -15.16 -4.60 -10.37
CA ALA A 41 -16.34 -3.77 -10.23
C ALA A 41 -16.19 -2.77 -11.36
N LYS A 42 -17.08 -2.89 -12.35
CA LYS A 42 -17.13 -1.98 -13.48
C LYS A 42 -17.09 -0.60 -12.86
N GLN A 43 -16.06 0.18 -13.19
CA GLN A 43 -15.82 1.49 -12.61
C GLN A 43 -17.15 2.23 -12.65
N SER A 44 -17.74 2.46 -11.48
CA SER A 44 -18.99 3.20 -11.39
C SER A 44 -18.67 4.61 -11.84
N ASP A 45 -19.31 5.06 -12.91
CA ASP A 45 -19.13 6.42 -13.45
C ASP A 45 -19.51 7.50 -12.42
N ASP A 46 -20.30 7.14 -11.39
CA ASP A 46 -20.76 8.05 -10.33
C ASP A 46 -19.83 8.10 -9.11
N ALA A 47 -18.83 7.21 -9.02
CA ALA A 47 -17.93 7.21 -7.89
C ALA A 47 -16.86 8.30 -8.05
N ILE A 48 -16.82 9.23 -7.10
CA ILE A 48 -15.80 10.30 -7.04
C ILE A 48 -14.48 9.63 -6.69
N TRP A 49 -13.56 9.50 -7.64
CA TRP A 49 -12.20 8.98 -7.44
C TRP A 49 -11.19 10.13 -7.36
N PRO A 50 -9.99 9.94 -6.78
CA PRO A 50 -8.91 10.91 -6.96
C PRO A 50 -8.57 11.06 -8.44
N ASP A 51 -8.37 12.29 -8.89
CA ASP A 51 -7.89 12.58 -10.24
C ASP A 51 -6.36 12.51 -10.34
N ASP A 52 -5.83 12.56 -11.57
CA ASP A 52 -4.40 12.50 -11.88
C ASP A 52 -3.59 13.61 -11.17
N GLU A 53 -4.16 14.81 -11.05
CA GLU A 53 -3.53 15.98 -10.43
C GLU A 53 -3.40 15.81 -8.91
N THR A 54 -4.47 15.34 -8.27
CA THR A 54 -4.52 15.00 -6.86
C THR A 54 -3.57 13.85 -6.56
N ALA A 55 -3.60 12.79 -7.37
CA ALA A 55 -2.69 11.65 -7.22
C ALA A 55 -1.22 12.07 -7.34
N ARG A 56 -0.87 12.93 -8.31
CA ARG A 56 0.48 13.46 -8.46
C ARG A 56 0.90 14.28 -7.24
N THR A 57 0.08 15.25 -6.85
CA THR A 57 0.40 16.18 -5.76
C THR A 57 0.57 15.42 -4.44
N GLU A 58 -0.35 14.51 -4.15
CA GLU A 58 -0.33 13.73 -2.92
C GLU A 58 0.78 12.68 -2.89
N LEU A 59 1.17 12.10 -4.03
CA LEU A 59 2.32 11.20 -4.12
C LEU A 59 3.62 11.91 -3.73
N PHE A 60 3.86 13.10 -4.29
CA PHE A 60 5.02 13.91 -3.95
C PHE A 60 4.99 14.35 -2.48
N ARG A 61 3.81 14.74 -1.96
CA ARG A 61 3.63 15.10 -0.56
C ARG A 61 3.95 13.93 0.37
N LEU A 62 3.36 12.75 0.13
CA LEU A 62 3.52 11.57 0.99
C LEU A 62 4.98 11.08 1.02
N LEU A 63 5.65 11.08 -0.14
CA LEU A 63 7.05 10.64 -0.26
C LEU A 63 8.06 11.76 0.05
N ASN A 64 7.57 12.95 0.39
CA ASN A 64 8.38 14.14 0.67
C ASN A 64 9.39 14.47 -0.44
N TRP A 65 8.97 14.30 -1.71
CA TRP A 65 9.78 14.64 -2.88
C TRP A 65 9.63 16.13 -3.22
N ASN A 66 10.68 16.72 -3.81
CA ASN A 66 10.65 18.13 -4.20
C ASN A 66 9.69 18.37 -5.38
N TYR A 67 8.46 18.78 -5.07
CA TYR A 67 7.41 19.05 -6.06
C TYR A 67 7.74 20.23 -6.96
N ALA A 68 8.39 21.27 -6.44
CA ALA A 68 8.69 22.48 -7.21
C ALA A 68 9.70 22.19 -8.33
N GLU A 69 10.65 21.31 -8.06
CA GLU A 69 11.73 20.93 -8.97
C GLU A 69 11.29 19.80 -9.93
N TYR A 70 10.68 18.74 -9.40
CA TYR A 70 10.41 17.54 -10.20
C TYR A 70 8.92 17.23 -10.42
N GLY A 71 8.03 17.81 -9.61
CA GLY A 71 6.59 17.51 -9.63
C GLY A 71 5.93 17.92 -10.93
N ARG A 72 6.17 19.15 -11.39
CA ARG A 72 5.56 19.69 -12.61
C ARG A 72 5.97 18.97 -13.90
N SER A 73 7.18 18.43 -13.93
CA SER A 73 7.71 17.67 -15.07
C SER A 73 7.39 16.18 -15.00
N SER A 74 6.84 15.70 -13.87
CA SER A 74 6.39 14.32 -13.69
C SER A 74 4.91 14.17 -14.06
N LYS A 75 4.56 12.98 -14.54
CA LYS A 75 3.18 12.58 -14.83
C LYS A 75 2.79 11.41 -13.93
N VAL A 76 1.65 11.53 -13.26
CA VAL A 76 1.04 10.43 -12.50
C VAL A 76 -0.38 10.28 -12.99
N SER A 77 -0.76 9.07 -13.40
CA SER A 77 -2.11 8.77 -13.87
C SER A 77 -2.78 7.70 -13.04
N VAL A 78 -4.03 7.94 -12.67
CA VAL A 78 -4.91 7.00 -11.97
C VAL A 78 -5.50 6.05 -13.00
N LEU A 79 -5.09 4.77 -12.94
CA LEU A 79 -5.50 3.78 -13.93
C LEU A 79 -6.81 3.09 -13.59
N ARG A 80 -6.96 2.71 -12.32
CA ARG A 80 -8.15 2.02 -11.78
C ARG A 80 -8.22 2.22 -10.29
N CYS A 81 -9.42 2.29 -9.74
CA CYS A 81 -9.66 2.35 -8.31
C CYS A 81 -10.72 1.33 -7.89
N ILE A 82 -10.61 0.86 -6.66
CA ILE A 82 -11.62 0.06 -5.98
C ILE A 82 -11.93 0.67 -4.62
N PRO A 83 -13.19 0.71 -4.19
CA PRO A 83 -13.51 1.12 -2.82
C PRO A 83 -13.06 0.01 -1.86
N ILE A 84 -12.44 0.37 -0.74
CA ILE A 84 -12.03 -0.60 0.30
C ILE A 84 -12.76 -0.39 1.63
N LYS A 85 -13.23 0.83 1.91
CA LYS A 85 -14.18 1.17 2.99
C LYS A 85 -14.88 2.49 2.61
N GLU A 86 -15.85 2.92 3.41
CA GLU A 86 -16.45 4.25 3.24
C GLU A 86 -15.34 5.32 3.20
N GLN A 87 -15.41 6.23 2.23
CA GLN A 87 -14.42 7.31 2.06
C GLN A 87 -12.98 6.83 1.87
N THR A 88 -12.74 5.60 1.40
CA THR A 88 -11.38 5.11 1.15
C THR A 88 -11.31 4.19 -0.04
N VAL A 89 -10.30 4.43 -0.88
CA VAL A 89 -10.14 3.78 -2.16
C VAL A 89 -8.71 3.31 -2.33
N ALA A 90 -8.54 2.12 -2.90
CA ALA A 90 -7.25 1.64 -3.37
C ALA A 90 -7.17 1.84 -4.87
N CYS A 91 -6.14 2.52 -5.35
CA CYS A 91 -5.94 2.85 -6.75
C CYS A 91 -4.61 2.28 -7.26
N GLN A 92 -4.60 1.87 -8.53
CA GLN A 92 -3.37 1.64 -9.27
C GLN A 92 -2.99 2.93 -10.01
N LEU A 93 -1.76 3.38 -9.82
CA LEU A 93 -1.18 4.53 -10.49
C LEU A 93 -0.10 4.10 -11.48
N SER A 94 0.07 4.89 -12.54
CA SER A 94 1.26 4.89 -13.39
C SER A 94 2.02 6.20 -13.18
N ALA A 95 3.26 6.13 -12.71
CA ALA A 95 4.09 7.29 -12.43
C ALA A 95 5.29 7.37 -13.39
N SER A 96 5.26 8.32 -14.31
CA SER A 96 6.40 8.74 -15.12
C SER A 96 7.09 9.91 -14.42
N LEU A 97 8.08 9.59 -13.60
CA LEU A 97 8.83 10.58 -12.82
C LEU A 97 9.92 11.20 -13.71
N SER A 98 10.14 12.50 -13.61
CA SER A 98 11.04 13.23 -14.52
C SER A 98 12.51 12.81 -14.43
N TRP A 99 12.91 12.15 -13.35
CA TRP A 99 14.24 11.60 -13.14
C TRP A 99 14.35 10.10 -13.44
N GLN A 100 13.28 9.47 -13.93
CA GLN A 100 13.23 8.03 -14.26
C GLN A 100 12.90 7.85 -15.75
N ASN A 101 13.55 6.88 -16.39
CA ASN A 101 13.35 6.62 -17.83
C ASN A 101 12.05 5.86 -18.12
N GLU A 102 11.53 5.11 -17.14
CA GLU A 102 10.38 4.22 -17.33
C GLU A 102 9.27 4.55 -16.32
N PRO A 103 7.99 4.48 -16.73
CA PRO A 103 6.87 4.57 -15.81
C PRO A 103 6.91 3.46 -14.75
N LYS A 104 6.56 3.79 -13.51
CA LYS A 104 6.42 2.82 -12.41
C LYS A 104 4.96 2.61 -12.06
N ALA A 105 4.58 1.34 -11.88
CA ALA A 105 3.28 0.98 -11.34
C ALA A 105 3.31 1.11 -9.81
N ILE A 106 2.38 1.88 -9.26
CA ILE A 106 2.26 2.12 -7.82
C ILE A 106 0.86 1.70 -7.37
N GLU A 107 0.80 0.96 -6.27
CA GLU A 107 -0.45 0.73 -5.53
C GLU A 107 -0.58 1.82 -4.48
N ALA A 108 -1.72 2.49 -4.45
CA ALA A 108 -1.96 3.68 -3.64
C ALA A 108 -3.27 3.53 -2.86
N VAL A 109 -3.32 4.03 -1.62
CA VAL A 109 -4.55 4.12 -0.83
C VAL A 109 -4.84 5.58 -0.54
N PHE A 110 -6.04 6.03 -0.92
CA PHE A 110 -6.54 7.37 -0.67
C PHE A 110 -7.71 7.35 0.31
N GLU A 111 -7.76 8.32 1.21
CA GLU A 111 -8.87 8.60 2.12
C GLU A 111 -9.48 9.97 1.77
N LEU A 112 -10.81 10.09 1.79
CA LEU A 112 -11.49 11.35 1.58
C LEU A 112 -11.43 12.14 2.89
N ALA A 113 -10.79 13.31 2.87
CA ALA A 113 -10.63 14.19 4.02
C ALA A 113 -11.06 15.61 3.64
N ALA A 114 -12.09 16.14 4.32
CA ALA A 114 -12.60 17.49 4.08
C ALA A 114 -12.93 17.79 2.60
N ASN A 115 -13.56 16.82 1.93
CA ASN A 115 -13.92 16.82 0.49
C ASN A 115 -12.77 16.65 -0.50
N ASP A 116 -11.53 16.52 -0.05
CA ASP A 116 -10.37 16.24 -0.90
C ASP A 116 -9.81 14.84 -0.66
N TRP A 117 -9.23 14.21 -1.68
CA TRP A 117 -8.54 12.93 -1.51
C TRP A 117 -7.14 13.12 -0.95
N ARG A 118 -6.80 12.34 0.09
CA ARG A 118 -5.47 12.29 0.70
C ARG A 118 -4.85 10.94 0.52
N LEU A 119 -3.62 10.91 -0.01
CA LEU A 119 -2.86 9.68 -0.13
C LEU A 119 -2.25 9.34 1.23
N VAL A 120 -2.59 8.16 1.75
CA VAL A 120 -2.18 7.70 3.09
C VAL A 120 -1.18 6.55 3.05
N ALA A 121 -1.15 5.79 1.95
CA ALA A 121 -0.19 4.71 1.78
C ALA A 121 0.14 4.49 0.30
N VAL A 122 1.38 4.06 0.03
CA VAL A 122 1.84 3.65 -1.29
C VAL A 122 2.75 2.44 -1.21
N LYS A 123 2.73 1.65 -2.28
CA LYS A 123 3.66 0.55 -2.51
C LYS A 123 4.06 0.54 -3.99
N SER A 124 5.37 0.69 -4.24
CA SER A 124 5.90 0.42 -5.58
C SER A 124 5.88 -1.09 -5.84
N ARG A 125 5.53 -1.47 -7.06
CA ARG A 125 5.84 -2.81 -7.58
C ARG A 125 7.24 -2.87 -8.15
#